data_AF-A0A257LG76-F1
#
_entry.id   AF-A0A257LG76-F1
#
_cell.length_a   1.000
_cell.length_b   1.000
_cell.length_c   1.000
_cell.angle_alpha   90.00
_cell.angle_beta   90.00
_cell.angle_gamma   90.00
#
_symmetry.space_group_name_H-M   'P 1'
#
loop_
_entity.id
_entity.type
_entity.pdbx_description
1 polymer ?
#
loop_
_entity_poly.entity_id
_entity_poly.type
_entity_poly.pdbx_seq_one_letter_code
_entity_poly.pdbx_strand_id
1 'polypeptide(L)'
;SNILLGEKLPLAVINGESGEIIIPANRKITKTLLRRLAAVSKHVQIDPSPVRIKIMEIIGSYQTKFDELESDRERKIGAVEAGEGSGDGAIKQVKVYVATKQKLEVGDKMAGRHGNKGVVAKIVPEEDMPFLPDGTPVEICLNPLGVPSRMNVGQVLETHLGWACKKLGLKGATPVFDGISEKRVREYLKEAKLPTSGKSTLFDGRTGEKIDQEVVVGYIYMMKLNHLVSHKI
;
A
#
# COMPACT_ATOMS: atom_id res chain seq x y z
N SER A 1 17.24 -3.54 -27.15
CA SER A 1 18.57 -4.14 -26.95
C SER A 1 19.65 -3.27 -27.60
N ASN A 2 20.81 -3.04 -26.96
CA ASN A 2 21.92 -2.26 -27.50
C ASN A 2 22.91 -3.10 -28.33
N ILE A 3 22.57 -4.35 -28.68
CA ILE A 3 23.47 -5.34 -29.30
C ILE A 3 24.18 -4.83 -30.56
N LEU A 4 23.55 -3.94 -31.34
CA LEU A 4 24.11 -3.40 -32.59
C LEU A 4 24.51 -1.92 -32.48
N LEU A 5 24.36 -1.30 -31.31
CA LEU A 5 24.61 0.14 -31.15
C LEU A 5 26.12 0.43 -31.23
N GLY A 6 26.53 1.27 -32.18
CA GLY A 6 27.94 1.62 -32.39
C GLY A 6 28.70 0.69 -33.34
N GLU A 7 28.14 -0.45 -33.74
CA GLU A 7 28.69 -1.30 -34.79
C GLU A 7 28.56 -0.63 -36.17
N LYS A 8 29.45 -0.98 -37.11
CA LYS A 8 29.39 -0.56 -38.52
C LYS A 8 29.03 -1.77 -39.38
N LEU A 9 28.02 -1.61 -40.22
CA LEU A 9 27.63 -2.65 -41.18
C LEU A 9 28.41 -2.48 -42.47
N PRO A 10 29.03 -3.52 -43.04
CA PRO A 10 29.74 -3.41 -44.32
C PRO A 10 28.78 -3.18 -45.50
N LEU A 11 27.52 -3.57 -45.35
CA LEU A 11 26.48 -3.48 -46.38
C LEU A 11 25.31 -2.62 -45.88
N ALA A 12 24.59 -2.02 -46.81
CA ALA A 12 23.42 -1.21 -46.50
C ALA A 12 22.22 -2.10 -46.14
N VAL A 13 21.37 -1.61 -45.23
CA VAL A 13 20.09 -2.23 -44.89
C VAL A 13 18.99 -1.44 -45.59
N ILE A 14 18.19 -2.13 -46.39
CA ILE A 14 17.18 -1.51 -47.26
C ILE A 14 15.79 -1.99 -46.85
N ASN A 15 14.81 -1.11 -46.93
CA ASN A 15 13.41 -1.49 -46.87
C ASN A 15 13.01 -2.19 -48.19
N GLY A 16 12.59 -3.45 -48.12
CA GLY A 16 12.16 -4.23 -49.28
C GLY A 16 10.89 -3.71 -49.96
N GLU A 17 10.06 -2.91 -49.28
CA GLU A 17 8.86 -2.32 -49.86
C GLU A 17 9.10 -0.94 -50.48
N SER A 18 9.84 -0.06 -49.80
CA SER A 18 10.05 1.32 -50.26
C SER A 18 11.36 1.55 -51.01
N GLY A 19 12.29 0.59 -50.97
CA GLY A 19 13.66 0.76 -51.47
C GLY A 19 14.49 1.77 -50.68
N GLU A 20 13.98 2.31 -49.56
CA GLU A 20 14.69 3.30 -48.76
C GLU A 20 15.85 2.64 -47.99
N ILE A 21 17.01 3.30 -48.02
CA ILE A 21 18.17 2.90 -47.22
C ILE A 21 17.91 3.27 -45.76
N ILE A 22 17.62 2.27 -44.94
CA ILE A 22 17.38 2.41 -43.50
C ILE A 22 18.71 2.63 -42.77
N ILE A 23 19.73 1.83 -43.08
CA ILE A 23 21.09 1.95 -42.51
C ILE A 23 22.10 1.98 -43.65
N PRO A 24 22.82 3.11 -43.84
CA PRO A 24 23.87 3.20 -44.87
C PRO A 24 25.06 2.29 -44.55
N ALA A 25 25.69 1.75 -45.60
CA ALA A 25 26.93 1.00 -45.48
C ALA A 25 28.03 1.82 -44.77
N ASN A 26 28.84 1.14 -43.95
CA ASN A 26 29.95 1.67 -43.15
C ASN A 26 29.62 2.80 -42.16
N ARG A 27 28.34 3.10 -41.93
CA ARG A 27 27.91 4.08 -40.94
C ARG A 27 27.73 3.42 -39.57
N LYS A 28 28.14 4.12 -38.51
CA LYS A 28 27.88 3.67 -37.13
C LYS A 28 26.37 3.67 -36.87
N ILE A 29 25.86 2.56 -36.36
CA ILE A 29 24.46 2.42 -35.98
C ILE A 29 24.17 3.29 -34.76
N THR A 30 23.20 4.20 -34.90
CA THR A 30 22.71 5.09 -33.84
C THR A 30 21.34 4.64 -33.35
N LYS A 31 20.90 5.12 -32.18
CA LYS A 31 19.57 4.82 -31.63
C LYS A 31 18.43 5.23 -32.58
N THR A 32 18.61 6.29 -33.38
CA THR A 32 17.62 6.75 -34.35
C THR A 32 17.48 5.79 -35.53
N LEU A 33 18.60 5.26 -36.03
CA LEU A 33 18.62 4.24 -37.09
C LEU A 33 17.99 2.92 -36.61
N LEU A 34 18.26 2.51 -35.37
CA LEU A 34 17.62 1.33 -34.77
C LEU A 34 16.09 1.49 -34.61
N ARG A 35 15.60 2.69 -34.27
CA ARG A 35 14.15 2.96 -34.23
C ARG A 35 13.51 2.88 -35.61
N ARG A 36 14.16 3.39 -36.65
CA ARG A 36 13.69 3.25 -38.04
C ARG A 36 13.67 1.79 -38.47
N LEU A 37 14.71 1.01 -38.15
CA LEU A 37 14.77 -0.42 -38.44
C LEU A 37 13.64 -1.20 -37.73
N ALA A 38 13.39 -0.90 -36.46
CA ALA A 38 12.32 -1.55 -35.69
C ALA A 38 10.91 -1.27 -36.25
N ALA A 39 10.70 -0.10 -36.86
CA ALA A 39 9.40 0.25 -37.47
C ALA A 39 9.11 -0.53 -38.76
N VAL A 40 10.14 -1.08 -39.42
CA VAL A 40 10.03 -1.78 -40.70
C VAL A 40 10.58 -3.21 -40.59
N SER A 41 10.61 -3.78 -39.39
CA SER A 41 11.25 -5.07 -39.11
C SER A 41 10.69 -6.24 -39.94
N LYS A 42 9.43 -6.13 -40.42
CA LYS A 42 8.77 -7.15 -41.25
C LYS A 42 9.27 -7.20 -42.71
N HIS A 43 9.88 -6.13 -43.23
CA HIS A 43 10.25 -6.01 -44.66
C HIS A 43 11.72 -5.65 -44.89
N VAL A 44 12.62 -6.01 -43.96
CA VAL A 44 14.05 -5.68 -44.08
C VAL A 44 14.75 -6.59 -45.10
N GLN A 45 15.38 -6.00 -46.12
CA GLN A 45 16.26 -6.70 -47.05
C GLN A 45 17.73 -6.38 -46.76
N ILE A 46 18.53 -7.44 -46.61
CA ILE A 46 19.98 -7.37 -46.38
C ILE A 46 20.64 -8.44 -47.25
N ASP A 47 21.69 -8.04 -47.95
CA ASP A 47 22.51 -8.96 -48.73
C ASP A 47 23.17 -10.05 -47.84
N PRO A 48 23.47 -11.25 -48.38
CA PRO A 48 24.02 -12.36 -47.60
C PRO A 48 25.32 -11.98 -46.89
N SER A 49 25.31 -11.98 -45.55
CA SER A 49 26.47 -11.67 -44.72
C SER A 49 26.33 -12.29 -43.32
N PRO A 50 27.43 -12.52 -42.58
CA PRO A 50 27.38 -12.98 -41.19
C PRO A 50 26.53 -12.07 -40.29
N VAL A 51 26.47 -10.78 -40.62
CA VAL A 51 25.69 -9.79 -39.85
C VAL A 51 24.19 -9.93 -40.10
N ARG A 52 23.77 -10.35 -41.30
CA ARG A 52 22.38 -10.69 -41.60
C ARG A 52 21.87 -11.81 -40.69
N ILE A 53 22.70 -12.83 -40.44
CA ILE A 53 22.33 -13.97 -39.57
C ILE A 53 22.01 -13.45 -38.15
N LYS A 54 22.91 -12.62 -37.59
CA LYS A 54 22.74 -12.02 -36.26
C LYS A 54 21.52 -11.09 -36.17
N ILE A 55 21.25 -10.31 -37.21
CA ILE A 55 20.07 -9.42 -37.28
C ILE A 55 18.78 -10.25 -37.35
N MET A 56 18.73 -11.27 -38.20
CA MET A 56 17.56 -12.13 -38.36
C MET A 56 17.27 -12.97 -37.11
N GLU A 57 18.30 -13.43 -36.39
CA GLU A 57 18.14 -14.11 -35.10
C GLU A 57 17.52 -13.19 -34.05
N ILE A 58 18.00 -11.95 -33.95
CA ILE A 58 17.43 -10.95 -33.04
C ILE A 58 15.98 -10.64 -33.45
N ILE A 59 15.71 -10.38 -34.73
CA ILE A 59 14.36 -10.12 -35.22
C ILE A 59 13.44 -11.30 -34.90
N GLY A 60 13.84 -12.53 -35.22
CA GLY A 60 13.08 -13.75 -34.95
C GLY A 60 12.76 -13.93 -33.46
N SER A 61 13.71 -13.66 -32.56
CA SER A 61 13.49 -13.76 -31.11
C SER A 61 12.46 -12.75 -30.56
N TYR A 62 12.30 -11.61 -31.22
CA TYR A 62 11.30 -10.60 -30.86
C TYR A 62 9.99 -10.76 -31.64
N GLN A 63 10.03 -11.41 -32.80
CA GLN A 63 8.86 -11.62 -33.66
C GLN A 63 7.79 -12.41 -32.93
N THR A 64 8.14 -13.49 -32.24
CA THR A 64 7.20 -14.24 -31.38
C THR A 64 6.55 -13.35 -30.31
N LYS A 65 7.31 -12.45 -29.68
CA LYS A 65 6.77 -11.51 -28.68
C LYS A 65 5.85 -10.47 -29.29
N PHE A 66 6.14 -10.02 -30.51
CA PHE A 66 5.25 -9.11 -31.25
C PHE A 66 3.97 -9.81 -31.66
N ASP A 67 4.04 -11.06 -32.12
CA ASP A 67 2.89 -11.86 -32.50
C ASP A 67 1.99 -12.16 -31.29
N GLU A 68 2.56 -12.48 -30.14
CA GLU A 68 1.84 -12.62 -28.86
C GLU A 68 1.11 -11.33 -28.46
N LEU A 69 1.79 -10.18 -28.57
CA LEU A 69 1.18 -8.87 -28.27
C LEU A 69 0.10 -8.47 -29.28
N GLU A 70 0.28 -8.77 -30.57
CA GLU A 70 -0.72 -8.54 -31.62
C GLU A 70 -1.97 -9.40 -31.35
N SER A 71 -1.79 -10.68 -31.01
CA SER A 71 -2.87 -11.60 -30.64
C SER A 71 -3.62 -11.17 -29.38
N ASP A 72 -2.90 -10.80 -28.31
CA ASP A 72 -3.50 -10.27 -27.08
C ASP A 72 -4.28 -8.98 -27.33
N ARG A 73 -3.77 -8.11 -28.20
CA ARG A 73 -4.45 -6.89 -28.62
C ARG A 73 -5.73 -7.22 -29.37
N GLU A 74 -5.67 -8.10 -30.36
CA GLU A 74 -6.85 -8.55 -31.10
C GLU A 74 -7.90 -9.17 -30.18
N ARG A 75 -7.49 -10.00 -29.22
CA ARG A 75 -8.39 -10.58 -28.22
C ARG A 75 -9.08 -9.51 -27.36
N LYS A 76 -8.34 -8.50 -26.90
CA LYS A 76 -8.90 -7.39 -26.11
C LYS A 76 -9.84 -6.52 -26.93
N ILE A 77 -9.49 -6.22 -28.18
CA ILE A 77 -10.36 -5.47 -29.09
C ILE A 77 -11.65 -6.25 -29.33
N GLY A 78 -11.56 -7.54 -29.68
CA GLY A 78 -12.72 -8.39 -29.89
C GLY A 78 -13.62 -8.49 -28.66
N ALA A 79 -13.04 -8.54 -27.45
CA ALA A 79 -13.82 -8.52 -26.21
C ALA A 79 -14.56 -7.19 -25.97
N VAL A 80 -13.94 -6.05 -26.33
CA VAL A 80 -14.57 -4.72 -26.22
C VAL A 80 -15.66 -4.55 -27.28
N GLU A 81 -15.42 -5.00 -28.52
CA GLU A 81 -16.37 -4.92 -29.64
C GLU A 81 -17.58 -5.83 -29.46
N ALA A 82 -17.37 -7.06 -28.95
CA ALA A 82 -18.46 -7.97 -28.63
C ALA A 82 -19.35 -7.46 -27.48
N GLY A 83 -18.80 -6.59 -26.62
CA GLY A 83 -19.48 -6.09 -25.42
C GLY A 83 -19.69 -7.17 -24.36
N GLU A 84 -20.14 -6.77 -23.17
CA GLU A 84 -20.71 -7.71 -22.19
C GLU A 84 -22.18 -7.95 -22.54
N GLY A 85 -22.57 -9.22 -22.65
CA GLY A 85 -23.98 -9.59 -22.82
C GLY A 85 -24.81 -8.97 -21.70
N SER A 86 -25.82 -8.18 -22.07
CA SER A 86 -26.82 -7.71 -21.12
C SER A 86 -27.69 -8.90 -20.70
N GLY A 87 -27.96 -9.03 -19.39
CA GLY A 87 -28.87 -10.06 -18.88
C GLY A 87 -30.24 -10.00 -19.56
N ASP A 88 -30.95 -11.14 -19.56
CA ASP A 88 -32.15 -11.40 -20.35
C ASP A 88 -33.17 -10.23 -20.27
N GLY A 89 -33.48 -9.62 -21.42
CA GLY A 89 -34.48 -8.56 -21.58
C GLY A 89 -33.99 -7.10 -21.60
N ALA A 90 -32.71 -6.80 -21.32
CA ALA A 90 -32.21 -5.41 -21.34
C ALA A 90 -31.46 -5.06 -22.64
N ILE A 91 -31.85 -3.96 -23.30
CA ILE A 91 -31.25 -3.49 -24.57
C ILE A 91 -29.89 -2.79 -24.34
N LYS A 92 -29.73 -2.05 -23.23
CA LYS A 92 -28.49 -1.35 -22.85
C LYS A 92 -28.32 -1.33 -21.33
N GLN A 93 -27.09 -1.53 -20.86
CA GLN A 93 -26.73 -1.42 -19.44
C GLN A 93 -25.70 -0.31 -19.24
N VAL A 94 -25.92 0.58 -18.27
CA VAL A 94 -24.96 1.61 -17.86
C VAL A 94 -24.56 1.35 -16.42
N LYS A 95 -23.27 1.13 -16.16
CA LYS A 95 -22.71 0.93 -14.81
C LYS A 95 -22.08 2.25 -14.35
N VAL A 96 -22.56 2.82 -13.24
CA VAL A 96 -21.99 4.02 -12.62
C VAL A 96 -21.35 3.63 -11.29
N TYR A 97 -20.06 3.94 -11.13
CA TYR A 97 -19.33 3.70 -9.90
C TYR A 97 -19.23 4.99 -9.09
N VAL A 98 -19.70 4.97 -7.84
CA VAL A 98 -19.62 6.09 -6.91
C VAL A 98 -18.72 5.69 -5.74
N ALA A 99 -17.75 6.55 -5.42
CA ALA A 99 -16.83 6.35 -4.30
C ALA A 99 -17.04 7.44 -3.25
N THR A 100 -17.18 7.05 -1.99
CA THR A 100 -17.39 7.96 -0.87
C THR A 100 -16.40 7.64 0.26
N LYS A 101 -15.79 8.67 0.85
CA LYS A 101 -14.99 8.52 2.07
C LYS A 101 -15.88 8.67 3.30
N GLN A 102 -16.05 7.59 4.06
CA GLN A 102 -16.81 7.59 5.31
C GLN A 102 -15.90 7.90 6.50
N LYS A 103 -16.26 8.92 7.29
CA LYS A 103 -15.54 9.32 8.50
C LYS A 103 -15.96 8.44 9.70
N LEU A 104 -15.32 8.62 10.85
CA LEU A 104 -15.74 7.99 12.11
C LEU A 104 -16.93 8.76 12.67
N GLU A 105 -17.99 8.06 13.05
CA GLU A 105 -19.20 8.66 13.61
C GLU A 105 -19.60 8.00 14.93
N VAL A 106 -20.42 8.71 15.71
CA VAL A 106 -21.04 8.15 16.92
C VAL A 106 -21.93 6.98 16.49
N GLY A 107 -21.80 5.85 17.17
CA GLY A 107 -22.47 4.60 16.78
C GLY A 107 -21.62 3.63 15.97
N ASP A 108 -20.47 4.07 15.42
CA ASP A 108 -19.55 3.15 14.75
C ASP A 108 -18.93 2.15 15.72
N LYS A 109 -18.73 0.90 15.26
CA LYS A 109 -18.13 -0.16 16.07
C LYS A 109 -16.61 -0.19 15.90
N MET A 110 -15.91 -0.14 17.02
CA MET A 110 -14.46 -0.22 17.13
C MET A 110 -14.04 -1.47 17.90
N ALA A 111 -12.81 -1.94 17.67
CA ALA A 111 -12.23 -3.05 18.42
C ALA A 111 -10.73 -2.88 18.65
N GLY A 112 -10.25 -3.31 19.81
CA GLY A 112 -8.82 -3.54 20.02
C GLY A 112 -8.42 -4.98 19.64
N ARG A 113 -7.11 -5.27 19.73
CA ARG A 113 -6.56 -6.59 19.40
C ARG A 113 -6.84 -7.65 20.45
N HIS A 114 -7.25 -7.25 21.66
CA HIS A 114 -7.45 -8.14 22.82
C HIS A 114 -8.93 -8.52 23.04
N GLY A 115 -9.70 -8.56 21.94
CA GLY A 115 -11.12 -8.93 21.97
C GLY A 115 -12.06 -7.88 22.59
N ASN A 116 -11.55 -6.71 22.98
CA ASN A 116 -12.34 -5.58 23.45
C ASN A 116 -13.04 -4.91 22.26
N LYS A 117 -14.37 -5.05 22.20
CA LYS A 117 -15.22 -4.40 21.19
C LYS A 117 -16.09 -3.34 21.87
N GLY A 118 -16.29 -2.22 21.21
CA GLY A 118 -17.10 -1.11 21.71
C GLY A 118 -17.76 -0.34 20.58
N VAL A 119 -18.71 0.49 20.95
CA VAL A 119 -19.35 1.46 20.05
C VAL A 119 -18.89 2.85 20.47
N VAL A 120 -18.59 3.73 19.51
CA VAL A 120 -18.25 5.13 19.79
C VAL A 120 -19.46 5.81 20.43
N ALA A 121 -19.35 6.15 21.72
CA ALA A 121 -20.45 6.74 22.48
C ALA A 121 -20.57 8.26 22.28
N LYS A 122 -19.42 8.97 22.23
CA LYS A 122 -19.36 10.41 22.07
C LYS A 122 -18.02 10.80 21.43
N ILE A 123 -18.05 11.80 20.56
CA ILE A 123 -16.87 12.50 20.06
C ILE A 123 -16.89 13.87 20.74
N VAL A 124 -15.80 14.23 21.41
CA VAL A 124 -15.67 15.48 22.16
C VAL A 124 -14.53 16.31 21.59
N PRO A 125 -14.54 17.64 21.79
CA PRO A 125 -13.40 18.50 21.48
C PRO A 125 -12.14 18.10 22.26
N GLU A 126 -10.97 18.50 21.77
CA GLU A 126 -9.67 18.15 22.35
C GLU A 126 -9.47 18.82 23.73
N GLU A 127 -9.96 20.05 23.89
CA GLU A 127 -9.94 20.82 25.13
C GLU A 127 -10.75 20.18 26.27
N ASP A 128 -11.72 19.34 25.93
CA ASP A 128 -12.59 18.64 26.87
C ASP A 128 -11.97 17.31 27.36
N MET A 129 -10.90 16.84 26.72
CA MET A 129 -10.27 15.57 27.03
C MET A 129 -9.30 15.70 28.22
N PRO A 130 -9.20 14.67 29.08
CA PRO A 130 -8.17 14.65 30.11
C PRO A 130 -6.76 14.75 29.50
N PHE A 131 -5.87 15.46 30.17
CA PHE A 131 -4.53 15.71 29.66
C PHE A 131 -3.43 15.34 30.67
N LEU A 132 -2.26 15.02 30.12
CA LEU A 132 -1.04 14.69 30.85
C LEU A 132 -0.39 15.95 31.44
N PRO A 133 0.53 15.83 32.41
CA PRO A 133 1.21 16.98 33.00
C PRO A 133 2.02 17.82 32.01
N ASP A 134 2.36 17.25 30.84
CA ASP A 134 3.02 17.97 29.75
C ASP A 134 2.06 18.69 28.80
N GLY A 135 0.75 18.68 29.11
CA GLY A 135 -0.31 19.29 28.31
C GLY A 135 -0.89 18.40 27.22
N THR A 136 -0.36 17.18 27.01
CA THR A 136 -0.83 16.29 25.94
C THR A 136 -2.21 15.72 26.28
N PRO A 137 -3.26 15.95 25.47
CA PRO A 137 -4.58 15.38 25.70
C PRO A 137 -4.62 13.89 25.29
N VAL A 138 -5.47 13.12 25.96
CA VAL A 138 -5.71 11.72 25.58
C VAL A 138 -6.70 11.64 24.40
N GLU A 139 -6.52 10.66 23.52
CA GLU A 139 -7.36 10.53 22.32
C GLU A 139 -8.58 9.62 22.53
N ILE A 140 -8.46 8.60 23.40
CA ILE A 140 -9.50 7.60 23.66
C ILE A 140 -9.53 7.27 25.15
N CYS A 141 -10.72 7.35 25.75
CA CYS A 141 -10.96 6.85 27.10
C CYS A 141 -11.63 5.47 27.05
N LEU A 142 -11.02 4.47 27.69
CA LEU A 142 -11.55 3.11 27.77
C LEU A 142 -12.02 2.78 29.19
N ASN A 143 -13.12 2.04 29.29
CA ASN A 143 -13.64 1.60 30.59
C ASN A 143 -12.77 0.46 31.18
N PRO A 144 -12.19 0.63 32.39
CA PRO A 144 -11.30 -0.36 32.98
C PRO A 144 -12.03 -1.64 33.44
N LEU A 145 -13.34 -1.60 33.66
CA LEU A 145 -14.10 -2.75 34.22
C LEU A 145 -14.08 -3.99 33.31
N GLY A 146 -13.86 -3.80 32.01
CA GLY A 146 -13.77 -4.91 31.06
C GLY A 146 -12.49 -5.73 31.17
N VAL A 147 -11.44 -5.19 31.78
CA VAL A 147 -10.11 -5.83 31.90
C VAL A 147 -10.15 -7.01 32.88
N PRO A 148 -10.53 -6.84 34.17
CA PRO A 148 -10.54 -7.95 35.13
C PRO A 148 -11.62 -8.98 34.79
N SER A 149 -12.79 -8.53 34.32
CA SER A 149 -13.90 -9.43 34.01
C SER A 149 -13.62 -10.40 32.86
N ARG A 150 -12.83 -9.98 31.86
CA ARG A 150 -12.49 -10.82 30.69
C ARG A 150 -11.08 -11.39 30.74
N MET A 151 -10.31 -11.07 31.79
CA MET A 151 -8.92 -11.49 31.99
C MET A 151 -7.99 -11.15 30.80
N ASN A 152 -8.28 -10.11 30.03
CA ASN A 152 -7.47 -9.69 28.88
C ASN A 152 -6.36 -8.71 29.30
N VAL A 153 -5.50 -9.16 30.20
CA VAL A 153 -4.38 -8.38 30.79
C VAL A 153 -3.37 -7.92 29.72
N GLY A 154 -3.26 -8.66 28.61
CA GLY A 154 -2.39 -8.30 27.48
C GLY A 154 -2.63 -6.90 26.93
N GLN A 155 -3.85 -6.35 27.05
CA GLN A 155 -4.14 -4.98 26.61
C GLN A 155 -3.38 -3.93 27.43
N VAL A 156 -3.18 -4.19 28.73
CA VAL A 156 -2.45 -3.28 29.62
C VAL A 156 -0.96 -3.34 29.32
N LEU A 157 -0.43 -4.54 29.10
CA LEU A 157 0.97 -4.74 28.70
C LEU A 157 1.27 -4.10 27.33
N GLU A 158 0.35 -4.22 26.36
CA GLU A 158 0.44 -3.51 25.08
C GLU A 158 0.47 -1.99 25.30
N THR A 159 -0.43 -1.47 26.14
CA THR A 159 -0.55 -0.03 26.41
C THR A 159 0.75 0.53 26.99
N HIS A 160 1.32 -0.17 27.98
CA HIS A 160 2.59 0.20 28.62
C HIS A 160 3.77 0.14 27.65
N LEU A 161 3.91 -0.97 26.91
CA LEU A 161 5.00 -1.12 25.95
C LEU A 161 4.88 -0.11 24.81
N GLY A 162 3.67 0.13 24.31
CA GLY A 162 3.38 1.12 23.29
C GLY A 162 3.79 2.53 23.72
N TRP A 163 3.58 2.88 24.99
CA TRP A 163 4.02 4.16 25.54
C TRP A 163 5.55 4.30 25.54
N ALA A 164 6.25 3.28 26.05
CA ALA A 164 7.71 3.26 26.04
C ALA A 164 8.27 3.33 24.60
N CYS A 165 7.74 2.50 23.69
CA CYS A 165 8.13 2.47 22.28
C CYS A 165 7.93 3.84 21.61
N LYS A 166 6.80 4.52 21.84
CA LYS A 166 6.54 5.85 21.29
C LYS A 166 7.57 6.87 21.78
N LYS A 167 7.90 6.86 23.07
CA LYS A 167 8.85 7.82 23.67
C LYS A 167 10.30 7.56 23.23
N LEU A 168 10.67 6.30 23.03
CA LEU A 168 12.00 5.88 22.56
C LEU A 168 12.15 5.89 21.03
N GLY A 169 11.07 6.07 20.27
CA GLY A 169 11.09 6.00 18.80
C GLY A 169 11.32 4.58 18.26
N LEU A 170 10.95 3.55 19.03
CA LEU A 170 11.16 2.14 18.70
C LEU A 170 9.88 1.48 18.18
N LYS A 171 10.02 0.38 17.45
CA LYS A 171 8.92 -0.53 17.09
C LYS A 171 9.07 -1.84 17.87
N GLY A 172 8.03 -2.21 18.61
CA GLY A 172 7.97 -3.47 19.34
C GLY A 172 7.46 -4.62 18.46
N ALA A 173 8.17 -5.75 18.47
CA ALA A 173 7.69 -7.01 17.93
C ALA A 173 7.78 -8.07 19.03
N THR A 174 6.63 -8.66 19.40
CA THR A 174 6.56 -9.73 20.40
C THR A 174 6.02 -10.99 19.71
N PRO A 175 6.72 -12.12 19.79
CA PRO A 175 6.17 -13.41 19.38
C PRO A 175 4.89 -13.74 20.16
N VAL A 176 4.05 -14.60 19.60
CA VAL A 176 2.75 -14.98 20.18
C VAL A 176 2.91 -15.83 21.44
N PHE A 177 3.88 -16.75 21.45
CA PHE A 177 4.07 -17.72 22.53
C PHE A 177 5.29 -17.43 23.43
N ASP A 178 6.31 -16.77 22.89
CA ASP A 178 7.50 -16.34 23.64
C ASP A 178 7.56 -14.80 23.67
N GLY A 179 6.56 -14.23 24.35
CA GLY A 179 6.36 -12.80 24.43
C GLY A 179 7.33 -12.09 25.37
N ILE A 180 7.33 -10.77 25.32
CA ILE A 180 8.11 -9.94 26.24
C ILE A 180 7.62 -10.13 27.69
N SER A 181 8.57 -10.34 28.62
CA SER A 181 8.24 -10.44 30.05
C SER A 181 7.83 -9.09 30.62
N GLU A 182 6.99 -9.09 31.66
CA GLU A 182 6.56 -7.86 32.34
C GLU A 182 7.75 -7.05 32.87
N LYS A 183 8.76 -7.74 33.43
CA LYS A 183 9.99 -7.12 33.91
C LYS A 183 10.66 -6.30 32.80
N ARG A 184 10.73 -6.84 31.58
CA ARG A 184 11.32 -6.17 30.43
C ARG A 184 10.49 -4.98 29.96
N VAL A 185 9.16 -5.06 30.02
CA VAL A 185 8.27 -3.90 29.75
C VAL A 185 8.53 -2.77 30.75
N ARG A 186 8.67 -3.09 32.04
CA ARG A 186 9.01 -2.10 33.08
C ARG A 186 10.40 -1.50 32.89
N GLU A 187 11.37 -2.29 32.42
CA GLU A 187 12.70 -1.79 32.03
C GLU A 187 12.61 -0.76 30.90
N TYR A 188 11.82 -1.03 29.85
CA TYR A 188 11.59 -0.07 28.76
C TYR A 188 10.89 1.21 29.22
N LEU A 189 9.90 1.12 30.10
CA LEU A 189 9.28 2.31 30.70
C LEU A 189 10.32 3.16 31.45
N LYS A 190 11.20 2.51 32.22
CA LYS A 190 12.28 3.19 32.94
C LYS A 190 13.28 3.85 31.98
N GLU A 191 13.68 3.16 30.92
CA GLU A 191 14.55 3.70 29.87
C GLU A 191 13.93 4.91 29.17
N ALA A 192 12.61 4.86 28.93
CA ALA A 192 11.81 5.95 28.38
C ALA A 192 11.60 7.13 29.33
N LYS A 193 12.12 7.06 30.58
CA LYS A 193 11.87 8.03 31.66
C LYS A 193 10.37 8.18 31.99
N LEU A 194 9.62 7.10 31.87
CA LEU A 194 8.20 7.01 32.21
C LEU A 194 8.02 6.31 33.57
N PRO A 195 6.87 6.51 34.26
CA PRO A 195 6.56 5.79 35.48
C PRO A 195 6.55 4.28 35.26
N THR A 196 7.26 3.53 36.10
CA THR A 196 7.36 2.06 35.99
C THR A 196 6.05 1.33 36.27
N SER A 197 5.10 2.01 36.91
CA SER A 197 3.72 1.53 37.11
C SER A 197 2.88 1.57 35.82
N GLY A 198 3.32 2.32 34.79
CA GLY A 198 2.53 2.62 33.60
C GLY A 198 1.34 3.57 33.87
N LYS A 199 1.29 4.17 35.05
CA LYS A 199 0.26 5.13 35.45
C LYS A 199 0.83 6.55 35.45
N SER A 200 -0.03 7.53 35.17
CA SER A 200 0.29 8.95 35.33
C SER A 200 -0.86 9.69 35.98
N THR A 201 -0.53 10.80 36.63
CA THR A 201 -1.50 11.83 36.94
C THR A 201 -2.09 12.39 35.65
N LEU A 202 -3.40 12.63 35.64
CA LEU A 202 -4.13 13.34 34.59
C LEU A 202 -4.90 14.50 35.21
N PHE A 203 -5.21 15.49 34.39
CA PHE A 203 -6.03 16.64 34.74
C PHE A 203 -7.31 16.61 33.88
N ASP A 204 -8.45 16.99 34.46
CA ASP A 204 -9.71 17.11 33.74
C ASP A 204 -9.63 18.31 32.78
N GLY A 205 -9.89 18.09 31.49
CA GLY A 205 -9.86 19.15 30.47
C GLY A 205 -10.88 20.27 30.71
N ARG A 206 -12.00 19.96 31.38
CA ARG A 206 -13.09 20.93 31.61
C ARG A 206 -12.87 21.81 32.82
N THR A 207 -12.31 21.26 33.90
CA THR A 207 -12.13 21.98 35.16
C THR A 207 -10.68 22.37 35.42
N GLY A 208 -9.73 21.69 34.78
CA GLY A 208 -8.30 21.80 35.07
C GLY A 208 -7.89 21.10 36.37
N GLU A 209 -8.81 20.47 37.08
CA GLU A 209 -8.53 19.82 38.36
C GLU A 209 -7.80 18.48 38.14
N LYS A 210 -6.93 18.14 39.09
CA LYS A 210 -6.22 16.87 39.09
C LYS A 210 -7.20 15.73 39.40
N ILE A 211 -7.15 14.65 38.60
CA ILE A 211 -7.89 13.42 38.90
C ILE A 211 -7.29 12.75 40.15
N ASP A 212 -8.16 12.31 41.06
CA ASP A 212 -7.79 11.78 42.38
C ASP A 212 -6.79 10.62 42.33
N GLN A 213 -6.98 9.70 41.37
CA GLN A 213 -6.16 8.50 41.21
C GLN A 213 -5.32 8.57 39.94
N GLU A 214 -4.11 8.03 40.00
CA GLU A 214 -3.29 7.87 38.80
C GLU A 214 -3.93 6.87 37.83
N VAL A 215 -3.96 7.25 36.56
CA VAL A 215 -4.64 6.51 35.49
C VAL A 215 -3.61 5.80 34.64
N VAL A 216 -3.94 4.60 34.15
CA VAL A 216 -3.11 3.91 33.15
C VAL A 216 -3.20 4.69 31.84
N VAL A 217 -2.05 5.14 31.35
CA VAL A 217 -1.94 5.88 30.09
C VAL A 217 -0.98 5.12 29.18
N GLY A 218 -1.15 5.25 27.87
CA GLY A 218 -0.22 4.69 26.90
C GLY A 218 -0.83 4.58 25.52
N TYR A 219 -0.22 3.75 24.68
CA TYR A 219 -0.61 3.59 23.29
C TYR A 219 -1.09 2.17 23.03
N ILE A 220 -2.31 2.05 22.52
CA ILE A 220 -2.94 0.78 22.17
C ILE A 220 -3.38 0.79 20.71
N TYR A 221 -3.29 -0.35 20.04
CA TYR A 221 -3.74 -0.49 18.66
C TYR A 221 -5.25 -0.71 18.58
N MET A 222 -5.95 0.24 17.97
CA MET A 222 -7.40 0.22 17.75
C MET A 222 -7.74 0.07 16.26
N MET A 223 -8.81 -0.66 15.97
CA MET A 223 -9.30 -0.97 14.62
C MET A 223 -10.77 -0.53 14.47
N LYS A 224 -11.11 0.01 13.30
CA LYS A 224 -12.49 0.27 12.89
C LYS A 224 -13.08 -1.00 12.27
N LEU A 225 -14.24 -1.45 12.74
CA LEU A 225 -14.93 -2.59 12.15
C LEU A 225 -15.84 -2.11 11.02
N ASN A 226 -16.12 -2.98 10.04
CA ASN A 226 -17.07 -2.69 8.94
C ASN A 226 -18.55 -2.64 9.38
N HIS A 227 -18.81 -2.51 10.69
CA HIS A 227 -20.14 -2.39 11.26
C HIS A 227 -20.44 -0.91 11.49
N LEU A 228 -20.68 -0.21 10.39
CA LEU A 228 -20.94 1.22 10.39
C LEU A 228 -22.38 1.51 10.80
N VAL A 229 -22.58 2.65 11.48
CA VAL A 229 -23.93 3.10 11.85
C VAL A 229 -24.77 3.43 10.61
N SER A 230 -24.15 4.01 9.59
CA SER A 230 -24.79 4.42 8.33
C SER A 230 -25.39 3.27 7.51
N HIS A 231 -25.09 2.02 7.83
CA HIS A 231 -25.68 0.84 7.17
C HIS A 231 -26.84 0.22 7.98
N LYS A 232 -27.15 0.76 9.16
CA LYS A 232 -28.15 0.21 10.09
C LYS A 232 -29.37 1.10 10.28
N ILE A 233 -29.28 2.36 9.88
CA ILE A 233 -30.34 3.38 9.93
C ILE A 233 -30.64 3.78 8.49
#